data_AF-A0A7J9AIP7-F1
#
_entry.id   AF-A0A7J9AIP7-F1
#
_cell.length_a   1.000
_cell.length_b   1.000
_cell.length_c   1.000
_cell.angle_alpha   90.00
_cell.angle_beta   90.00
_cell.angle_gamma   90.00
#
_symmetry.space_group_name_H-M   'P 1'
#
loop_
_entity.id
_entity.type
_entity.pdbx_description
1 polymer ?
#
loop_
_entity_poly.entity_id
_entity_poly.type
_entity_poly.pdbx_seq_one_letter_code
_entity_poly.pdbx_strand_id
1 'polypeptide(L)'
;MSMYKSIVYQREEVLGYVEIYPRQQQQLKEEEMKEIRIEYLTQSSERCPPLAVLHTITCNGICFKMEPSKDSSYSASEDMPRLHLLHSECIRNNKTAVMPMRDSELHLVAMYSRNSDRPCFWGFNVGRGLYDSCLVMLNLRCLGIVFDLDETLIVANTMRSFEDRIESLQRKINTEVDPQRVVALMAEVKHYQDDKTILKQYAENDQVVENGKVIKVQSEIVPTYSDSHQPIIRPLIRLQEKNIILTRINPQIRDTSVLVRLRPAWEDLRSYLTARGRKRFEVYVCTMAERDYALEMWRLLDPESNLINSKELLDRIVCVKAGYRKSLFNVFQDGICHPKMALVIDDRLKVWDQKDQPRVHVVPAFSPYHAPQAEANNTIPVLCVARNVACNIRGGFFREYDEVLLQRIPEISYEDDTKDIPSPPDVGNYLVSEDDSSASNGNKDQPLFNGMADDEFERRLKICVDLIYKLFLFHLLGSCRRQFQLHQQSLQQLLT
;
A
#
# COMPACT_ATOMS: atom_id res chain seq x y z
N MET A 1 -19.66 5.12 34.62
CA MET A 1 -19.60 5.58 33.22
C MET A 1 -20.80 6.47 33.00
N SER A 2 -20.64 7.64 32.37
CA SER A 2 -21.79 8.47 31.99
C SER A 2 -22.61 7.70 30.97
N MET A 3 -23.91 7.55 31.22
CA MET A 3 -24.87 6.99 30.28
C MET A 3 -25.64 8.16 29.66
N TYR A 4 -25.82 8.12 28.34
CA TYR A 4 -26.62 9.11 27.63
C TYR A 4 -27.89 8.46 27.09
N LYS A 5 -29.01 9.19 27.16
CA LYS A 5 -30.23 8.82 26.45
C LYS A 5 -30.18 9.43 25.06
N SER A 6 -30.54 8.65 24.05
CA SER A 6 -30.58 9.06 22.65
C SER A 6 -31.82 8.51 21.96
N ILE A 7 -32.15 9.07 20.80
CA ILE A 7 -33.22 8.60 19.93
C ILE A 7 -32.59 8.16 18.61
N VAL A 8 -32.92 6.95 18.17
CA VAL A 8 -32.47 6.42 16.88
C VAL A 8 -33.56 6.66 15.84
N TYR A 9 -33.16 7.20 14.70
CA TYR A 9 -33.99 7.41 13.54
C TYR A 9 -33.45 6.62 12.35
N GLN A 10 -34.35 6.18 11.46
CA GLN A 10 -34.02 5.85 10.08
C GLN A 10 -34.56 6.98 9.21
N ARG A 11 -33.67 7.82 8.70
CA ARG A 11 -34.01 9.11 8.07
C ARG A 11 -34.85 9.97 9.03
N GLU A 12 -36.15 10.11 8.75
CA GLU A 12 -37.09 10.88 9.58
C GLU A 12 -37.96 9.99 10.49
N GLU A 13 -37.90 8.67 10.35
CA GLU A 13 -38.72 7.75 11.13
C GLU A 13 -38.03 7.38 12.45
N VAL A 14 -38.73 7.58 13.58
CA VAL A 14 -38.24 7.15 14.89
C VAL A 14 -38.26 5.61 14.96
N LEU A 15 -37.10 5.02 15.28
CA LEU A 15 -36.95 3.60 15.54
C LEU A 15 -37.04 3.25 17.02
N GLY A 16 -36.65 4.17 17.91
CA GLY A 16 -36.79 3.98 19.36
C GLY A 16 -35.77 4.73 20.21
N TYR A 17 -35.99 4.68 21.52
CA TYR A 17 -35.13 5.29 22.54
C TYR A 17 -34.06 4.31 23.02
N VAL A 18 -32.82 4.78 23.10
CA VAL A 18 -31.65 3.97 23.44
C VAL A 18 -30.82 4.60 24.56
N GLU A 19 -30.09 3.75 25.26
CA GLU A 19 -29.06 4.12 26.22
C GLU A 19 -27.69 3.85 25.58
N ILE A 20 -26.83 4.86 25.60
CA ILE A 20 -25.47 4.82 25.06
C ILE A 20 -24.49 4.79 26.23
N TYR A 21 -23.57 3.83 26.16
CA TYR A 21 -22.50 3.58 27.12
C TYR A 21 -21.13 3.80 26.45
N PRO A 22 -20.55 5.01 26.53
CA PRO A 22 -19.25 5.33 25.94
C PRO A 22 -18.12 4.60 26.66
N ARG A 23 -17.14 4.05 25.92
CA ARG A 23 -16.03 3.29 26.55
C ARG A 23 -14.89 4.16 27.09
N GLN A 24 -14.65 5.37 26.58
CA GLN A 24 -13.63 6.34 27.04
C GLN A 24 -14.05 7.79 26.70
N GLN A 25 -13.39 8.82 27.28
CA GLN A 25 -13.54 10.25 26.92
C GLN A 25 -13.07 10.56 25.48
N GLN A 26 -13.60 9.84 24.49
CA GLN A 26 -13.41 10.17 23.09
C GLN A 26 -14.45 11.22 22.69
N GLN A 27 -14.01 12.09 21.77
CA GLN A 27 -14.56 13.39 21.37
C GLN A 27 -15.96 13.37 20.72
N LEU A 28 -16.79 12.36 20.97
CA LEU A 28 -18.19 12.44 20.57
C LEU A 28 -18.87 13.38 21.57
N LYS A 29 -19.16 14.59 21.12
CA LYS A 29 -19.86 15.57 21.96
C LYS A 29 -21.22 15.00 22.31
N GLU A 30 -21.63 15.12 23.56
CA GLU A 30 -22.96 14.67 24.01
C GLU A 30 -24.07 15.20 23.11
N GLU A 31 -23.92 16.42 22.58
CA GLU A 31 -24.81 17.03 21.60
C GLU A 31 -24.95 16.26 20.28
N GLU A 32 -23.86 15.67 19.77
CA GLU A 32 -23.86 14.88 18.53
C GLU A 32 -24.49 13.50 18.72
N MET A 33 -24.57 13.03 19.97
CA MET A 33 -25.11 11.71 20.32
C MET A 33 -26.55 11.77 20.85
N LYS A 34 -27.17 12.96 20.92
CA LYS A 34 -28.59 13.12 21.31
C LYS A 34 -29.55 12.46 20.34
N GLU A 35 -29.20 12.48 19.05
CA GLU A 35 -29.96 11.84 17.98
C GLU A 35 -29.00 11.05 17.09
N ILE A 36 -29.31 9.77 16.87
CA ILE A 36 -28.60 8.96 15.88
C ILE A 36 -29.49 8.82 14.66
N ARG A 37 -29.10 9.44 13.54
CA ARG A 37 -29.85 9.41 12.29
C ARG A 37 -29.19 8.49 11.28
N ILE A 38 -29.75 7.29 11.14
CA ILE A 38 -29.30 6.29 10.17
C ILE A 38 -29.80 6.70 8.78
N GLU A 39 -28.86 6.89 7.86
CA GLU A 39 -29.16 7.31 6.48
C GLU A 39 -29.27 6.10 5.54
N TYR A 40 -28.37 5.12 5.71
CA TYR A 40 -28.29 3.92 4.89
C TYR A 40 -27.72 2.72 5.66
N LEU A 41 -27.93 1.54 5.08
CA LEU A 41 -27.23 0.30 5.46
C LEU A 41 -26.13 0.02 4.43
N THR A 42 -25.00 -0.50 4.89
CA THR A 42 -23.87 -0.82 3.99
C THR A 42 -24.22 -1.93 2.99
N GLN A 43 -23.35 -2.12 1.99
CA GLN A 43 -23.38 -3.33 1.17
C GLN A 43 -23.14 -4.59 2.03
N SER A 44 -23.75 -5.70 1.64
CA SER A 44 -23.59 -7.00 2.31
C SER A 44 -22.30 -7.69 1.87
N SER A 45 -21.72 -8.50 2.76
CA SER A 45 -20.67 -9.46 2.38
C SER A 45 -20.92 -10.83 3.00
N GLU A 46 -20.73 -11.86 2.18
CA GLU A 46 -20.80 -13.25 2.62
C GLU A 46 -19.53 -13.71 3.36
N ARG A 47 -18.43 -12.96 3.22
CA ARG A 47 -17.12 -13.33 3.77
C ARG A 47 -16.67 -12.45 4.93
N CYS A 48 -16.94 -11.16 4.86
CA CYS A 48 -16.41 -10.17 5.80
C CYS A 48 -17.55 -9.55 6.59
N PRO A 49 -17.88 -10.07 7.79
CA PRO A 49 -18.91 -9.48 8.63
C PRO A 49 -18.49 -8.06 9.08
N PRO A 50 -19.44 -7.13 9.28
CA PRO A 50 -19.12 -5.73 9.61
C PRO A 50 -18.18 -5.58 10.80
N LEU A 51 -18.34 -6.42 11.83
CA LEU A 51 -17.48 -6.40 13.02
C LEU A 51 -16.00 -6.66 12.67
N ALA A 52 -15.72 -7.64 11.79
CA ALA A 52 -14.36 -7.98 11.39
C ALA A 52 -13.71 -6.84 10.59
N VAL A 53 -14.48 -6.23 9.70
CA VAL A 53 -14.03 -5.11 8.87
C VAL A 53 -13.69 -3.91 9.76
N LEU A 54 -14.65 -3.48 10.60
CA LEU A 54 -14.50 -2.31 11.46
C LEU A 54 -13.39 -2.50 12.49
N HIS A 55 -13.24 -3.70 13.07
CA HIS A 55 -12.13 -4.02 13.96
C HIS A 55 -10.77 -3.93 13.26
N THR A 56 -10.72 -4.28 11.97
CA THR A 56 -9.48 -4.20 11.17
C THR A 56 -9.07 -2.76 10.87
N ILE A 57 -10.03 -1.89 10.59
CA ILE A 57 -9.79 -0.52 10.10
C ILE A 57 -9.95 0.58 11.14
N THR A 58 -10.38 0.25 12.36
CA THR A 58 -10.46 1.22 13.47
C THR A 58 -9.11 1.43 14.14
N CYS A 59 -8.83 2.68 14.50
CA CYS A 59 -7.67 3.04 15.32
C CYS A 59 -7.96 2.95 16.82
N ASN A 60 -9.22 3.17 17.21
CA ASN A 60 -9.64 3.43 18.58
C ASN A 60 -10.58 2.36 19.17
N GLY A 61 -10.91 1.33 18.38
CA GLY A 61 -11.80 0.25 18.81
C GLY A 61 -13.27 0.68 18.85
N ILE A 62 -14.00 0.13 19.81
CA ILE A 62 -15.43 0.41 20.05
C ILE A 62 -15.56 1.77 20.74
N CYS A 63 -16.29 2.70 20.12
CA CYS A 63 -16.54 4.03 20.68
C CYS A 63 -17.56 3.96 21.84
N PHE A 64 -18.64 3.23 21.64
CA PHE A 64 -19.71 3.04 22.63
C PHE A 64 -20.47 1.74 22.40
N LYS A 65 -21.22 1.33 23.42
CA LYS A 65 -22.24 0.29 23.35
C LYS A 65 -23.63 0.92 23.44
N MET A 66 -24.60 0.38 22.73
CA MET A 66 -25.96 0.90 22.67
C MET A 66 -26.98 -0.22 22.90
N GLU A 67 -27.95 0.01 23.78
CA GLU A 67 -29.06 -0.90 24.04
C GLU A 67 -30.38 -0.13 24.19
N PRO A 68 -31.56 -0.77 24.05
CA PRO A 68 -32.84 -0.11 24.23
C PRO A 68 -33.03 0.42 25.65
N SER A 69 -33.61 1.61 25.80
CA SER A 69 -33.80 2.20 27.12
C SER A 69 -34.78 1.41 27.99
N LYS A 70 -34.40 1.23 29.26
CA LYS A 70 -35.20 0.50 30.27
C LYS A 70 -36.39 1.30 30.80
N ASP A 71 -36.36 2.63 30.64
CA ASP A 71 -37.35 3.57 31.19
C ASP A 71 -38.57 3.79 30.27
N SER A 72 -38.72 2.98 29.21
CA SER A 72 -39.84 3.07 28.26
C SER A 72 -41.15 2.58 28.87
N SER A 73 -41.68 3.39 29.78
CA SER A 73 -43.09 3.43 30.20
C SER A 73 -44.03 3.97 29.10
N TYR A 74 -43.47 4.36 27.96
CA TYR A 74 -44.18 4.68 26.73
C TYR A 74 -44.39 3.40 25.90
N SER A 75 -45.57 2.78 26.07
CA SER A 75 -46.20 1.79 25.18
C SER A 75 -45.27 0.76 24.51
N ALA A 76 -45.13 -0.39 25.17
CA ALA A 76 -44.47 -1.61 24.71
C ALA A 76 -45.08 -2.28 23.46
N SER A 77 -45.61 -1.55 22.48
CA SER A 77 -46.27 -2.15 21.31
C SER A 77 -45.82 -1.70 19.93
N GLU A 78 -45.23 -0.50 19.73
CA GLU A 78 -44.92 -0.01 18.36
C GLU A 78 -43.45 0.35 18.08
N ASP A 79 -42.67 0.85 19.06
CA ASP A 79 -41.28 1.30 18.82
C ASP A 79 -40.21 0.20 18.99
N MET A 80 -40.32 -0.67 20.01
CA MET A 80 -39.42 -1.83 20.18
C MET A 80 -39.35 -2.76 18.94
N PRO A 81 -40.46 -3.02 18.21
CA PRO A 81 -40.42 -3.74 16.94
C PRO A 81 -39.47 -3.11 15.91
N ARG A 82 -39.42 -1.79 15.78
CA ARG A 82 -38.66 -1.12 14.70
C ARG A 82 -37.15 -1.19 14.91
N LEU A 83 -36.67 -0.91 16.11
CA LEU A 83 -35.26 -1.08 16.43
C LEU A 83 -34.83 -2.56 16.34
N HIS A 84 -35.72 -3.49 16.72
CA HIS A 84 -35.48 -4.93 16.55
C HIS A 84 -35.45 -5.35 15.07
N LEU A 85 -36.30 -4.76 14.22
CA LEU A 85 -36.29 -4.99 12.77
C LEU A 85 -34.97 -4.53 12.14
N LEU A 86 -34.49 -3.33 12.49
CA LEU A 86 -33.17 -2.84 12.04
C LEU A 86 -32.06 -3.80 12.47
N HIS A 87 -32.03 -4.18 13.75
CA HIS A 87 -31.03 -5.12 14.29
C HIS A 87 -31.05 -6.45 13.53
N SER A 88 -32.25 -7.03 13.37
CA SER A 88 -32.45 -8.30 12.66
C SER A 88 -32.03 -8.20 11.19
N GLU A 89 -32.29 -7.06 10.53
CA GLU A 89 -31.89 -6.82 9.15
C GLU A 89 -30.36 -6.73 9.02
N CYS A 90 -29.70 -5.99 9.92
CA CYS A 90 -28.24 -5.88 9.97
C CYS A 90 -27.58 -7.25 10.14
N ILE A 91 -28.06 -8.06 11.09
CA ILE A 91 -27.57 -9.42 11.34
C ILE A 91 -27.79 -10.31 10.12
N ARG A 92 -29.05 -10.40 9.64
CA ARG A 92 -29.42 -11.32 8.55
C ARG A 92 -28.66 -11.03 7.27
N ASN A 93 -28.40 -9.76 6.98
CA ASN A 93 -27.80 -9.33 5.71
C ASN A 93 -26.30 -9.03 5.83
N ASN A 94 -25.66 -9.24 7.00
CA ASN A 94 -24.28 -8.84 7.27
C ASN A 94 -24.00 -7.37 6.92
N LYS A 95 -24.86 -6.47 7.41
CA LYS A 95 -24.76 -5.02 7.18
C LYS A 95 -24.60 -4.28 8.49
N THR A 96 -24.04 -3.08 8.41
CA THR A 96 -24.06 -2.12 9.52
C THR A 96 -24.91 -0.92 9.12
N ALA A 97 -25.57 -0.32 10.11
CA ALA A 97 -26.35 0.89 9.94
C ALA A 97 -25.47 2.12 10.10
N VAL A 98 -25.55 3.07 9.17
CA VAL A 98 -24.59 4.17 9.08
C VAL A 98 -25.28 5.52 9.28
N MET A 99 -24.72 6.30 10.20
CA MET A 99 -24.97 7.73 10.35
C MET A 99 -23.77 8.50 9.79
N PRO A 100 -23.90 9.14 8.62
CA PRO A 100 -22.83 9.96 8.07
C PRO A 100 -22.61 11.22 8.91
N MET A 101 -21.35 11.55 9.16
CA MET A 101 -20.92 12.81 9.76
C MET A 101 -20.11 13.61 8.72
N ARG A 102 -19.57 14.77 9.11
CA ARG A 102 -18.87 15.67 8.16
C ARG A 102 -17.69 14.97 7.45
N ASP A 103 -16.76 14.44 8.24
CA ASP A 103 -15.50 13.83 7.77
C ASP A 103 -15.38 12.35 8.16
N SER A 104 -16.41 11.80 8.80
CA SER A 104 -16.43 10.45 9.34
C SER A 104 -17.81 9.81 9.21
N GLU A 105 -17.91 8.53 9.55
CA GLU A 105 -19.14 7.76 9.58
C GLU A 105 -19.23 7.02 10.91
N LEU A 106 -20.41 7.10 11.54
CA LEU A 106 -20.75 6.29 12.68
C LEU A 106 -21.45 5.03 12.21
N HIS A 107 -20.83 3.88 12.47
CA HIS A 107 -21.32 2.55 12.13
C HIS A 107 -21.89 1.87 13.37
N LEU A 108 -23.16 1.46 13.31
CA LEU A 108 -23.82 0.65 14.32
C LEU A 108 -23.80 -0.82 13.89
N VAL A 109 -22.96 -1.61 14.53
CA VAL A 109 -22.86 -3.05 14.30
C VAL A 109 -23.82 -3.75 15.24
N ALA A 110 -24.80 -4.46 14.67
CA ALA A 110 -25.72 -5.28 15.45
C ALA A 110 -24.96 -6.45 16.10
N MET A 111 -25.17 -6.65 17.40
CA MET A 111 -24.49 -7.66 18.21
C MET A 111 -25.51 -8.60 18.87
N TYR A 112 -25.17 -9.88 19.00
CA TYR A 112 -25.89 -10.80 19.87
C TYR A 112 -25.49 -10.57 21.32
N SER A 113 -26.43 -10.61 22.26
CA SER A 113 -26.12 -10.54 23.69
C SER A 113 -26.34 -11.91 24.33
N ARG A 114 -25.48 -12.28 25.29
CA ARG A 114 -25.65 -13.56 26.02
C ARG A 114 -26.75 -13.47 27.09
N ASN A 115 -27.11 -12.27 27.49
CA ASN A 115 -28.01 -12.02 28.62
C ASN A 115 -29.44 -11.68 28.20
N SER A 116 -29.67 -11.39 26.92
CA SER A 116 -30.97 -10.95 26.41
C SER A 116 -31.07 -10.99 24.88
N ASP A 117 -32.29 -11.14 24.37
CA ASP A 117 -32.61 -11.01 22.94
C ASP A 117 -32.85 -9.54 22.52
N ARG A 118 -32.35 -8.58 23.31
CA ARG A 118 -32.55 -7.15 23.01
C ARG A 118 -31.68 -6.72 21.83
N PRO A 119 -32.15 -5.77 20.99
CA PRO A 119 -31.36 -5.25 19.89
C PRO A 119 -30.24 -4.35 20.41
N CYS A 120 -29.06 -4.95 20.60
CA CYS A 120 -27.86 -4.27 21.08
C CYS A 120 -26.88 -4.01 19.95
N PHE A 121 -26.13 -2.90 20.04
CA PHE A 121 -25.19 -2.48 19.02
C PHE A 121 -23.85 -2.06 19.61
N TRP A 122 -22.79 -2.26 18.84
CA TRP A 122 -21.50 -1.59 19.05
C TRP A 122 -21.34 -0.46 18.05
N GLY A 123 -20.93 0.71 18.54
CA GLY A 123 -20.66 1.89 17.74
C GLY A 123 -19.19 2.01 17.37
N PHE A 124 -18.90 2.20 16.08
CA PHE A 124 -17.57 2.44 15.54
C PHE A 124 -17.55 3.76 14.76
N ASN A 125 -16.50 4.56 14.94
CA ASN A 125 -16.27 5.78 14.16
C ASN A 125 -15.08 5.58 13.22
N VAL A 126 -15.31 5.71 11.92
CA VAL A 126 -14.27 5.57 10.88
C VAL A 126 -14.33 6.73 9.90
N GLY A 127 -13.23 6.98 9.17
CA GLY A 127 -13.23 7.98 8.11
C GLY A 127 -14.30 7.67 7.05
N ARG A 128 -14.90 8.71 6.48
CA ARG A 128 -15.96 8.56 5.46
C ARG A 128 -15.46 7.69 4.29
N GLY A 129 -16.30 6.76 3.82
CA GLY A 129 -15.97 5.83 2.72
C GLY A 129 -14.96 4.72 3.04
N LEU A 130 -14.30 4.75 4.21
CA LEU A 130 -13.25 3.79 4.56
C LEU A 130 -13.77 2.35 4.69
N TYR A 131 -14.96 2.19 5.27
CA TYR A 131 -15.58 0.87 5.41
C TYR A 131 -15.79 0.20 4.04
N ASP A 132 -16.38 0.92 3.08
CA ASP A 132 -16.71 0.34 1.78
C ASP A 132 -15.46 0.00 0.97
N SER A 133 -14.48 0.91 0.95
CA SER A 133 -13.20 0.69 0.28
C SER A 133 -12.48 -0.54 0.84
N CYS A 134 -12.33 -0.61 2.17
CA CYS A 134 -11.66 -1.74 2.82
C CYS A 134 -12.47 -3.04 2.73
N LEU A 135 -13.80 -3.00 2.74
CA LEU A 135 -14.64 -4.18 2.54
C LEU A 135 -14.40 -4.80 1.16
N VAL A 136 -14.36 -3.99 0.10
CA VAL A 136 -14.03 -4.45 -1.25
C VAL A 136 -12.64 -5.07 -1.28
N MET A 137 -11.65 -4.41 -0.69
CA MET A 137 -10.27 -4.91 -0.63
C MET A 137 -10.19 -6.26 0.10
N LEU A 138 -10.81 -6.40 1.27
CA LEU A 138 -10.82 -7.64 2.05
C LEU A 138 -11.51 -8.79 1.29
N ASN A 139 -12.67 -8.51 0.67
CA ASN A 139 -13.38 -9.47 -0.16
C ASN A 139 -12.53 -9.98 -1.32
N LEU A 140 -11.83 -9.08 -2.02
CA LEU A 140 -10.96 -9.40 -3.16
C LEU A 140 -9.60 -9.99 -2.76
N ARG A 141 -9.28 -10.01 -1.46
CA ARG A 141 -7.93 -10.31 -0.95
C ARG A 141 -6.86 -9.38 -1.54
N CYS A 142 -7.21 -8.11 -1.65
CA CYS A 142 -6.40 -7.04 -2.20
C CYS A 142 -5.87 -6.16 -1.06
N LEU A 143 -4.61 -5.72 -1.15
CA LEU A 143 -3.98 -4.76 -0.23
C LEU A 143 -3.57 -3.49 -0.98
N GLY A 144 -3.21 -2.43 -0.28
CA GLY A 144 -2.59 -1.26 -0.89
C GLY A 144 -1.10 -1.50 -1.12
N ILE A 145 -0.54 -0.99 -2.22
CA ILE A 145 0.90 -0.85 -2.40
C ILE A 145 1.25 0.55 -2.87
N VAL A 146 2.19 1.19 -2.20
CA VAL A 146 2.65 2.55 -2.51
C VAL A 146 4.09 2.50 -2.96
N PHE A 147 4.36 3.03 -4.13
CA PHE A 147 5.71 3.13 -4.68
C PHE A 147 6.25 4.55 -4.54
N ASP A 148 7.52 4.66 -4.16
CA ASP A 148 8.34 5.77 -4.63
C ASP A 148 8.83 5.53 -6.07
N LEU A 149 9.32 6.59 -6.73
CA LEU A 149 9.77 6.54 -8.12
C LEU A 149 11.29 6.57 -8.24
N ASP A 150 11.89 7.75 -8.01
CA ASP A 150 13.31 8.01 -8.24
C ASP A 150 14.18 7.25 -7.26
N GLU A 151 15.25 6.63 -7.75
CA GLU A 151 16.15 5.78 -6.95
C GLU A 151 15.43 4.53 -6.35
N THR A 152 14.13 4.37 -6.54
CA THR A 152 13.37 3.18 -6.14
C THR A 152 13.06 2.28 -7.34
N LEU A 153 12.32 2.79 -8.33
CA LEU A 153 11.90 2.07 -9.55
C LEU A 153 12.65 2.54 -10.80
N ILE A 154 13.08 3.79 -10.82
CA ILE A 154 13.71 4.42 -11.99
C ILE A 154 14.82 5.39 -11.57
N VAL A 155 15.69 5.72 -12.51
CA VAL A 155 16.56 6.90 -12.43
C VAL A 155 16.41 7.66 -13.73
N ALA A 156 16.16 8.96 -13.64
CA ALA A 156 16.02 9.81 -14.81
C ALA A 156 17.05 10.93 -14.82
N ASN A 157 17.53 11.29 -16.01
CA ASN A 157 18.49 12.37 -16.20
C ASN A 157 18.13 13.26 -17.38
N THR A 158 18.26 14.56 -17.18
CA THR A 158 18.23 15.58 -18.23
C THR A 158 19.65 15.82 -18.75
N MET A 159 19.80 16.54 -19.86
CA MET A 159 21.12 16.97 -20.35
C MET A 159 21.91 17.74 -19.26
N ARG A 160 21.22 18.62 -18.53
CA ARG A 160 21.81 19.39 -17.43
C ARG A 160 22.23 18.49 -16.27
N SER A 161 21.38 17.55 -15.82
CA SER A 161 21.75 16.70 -14.68
C SER A 161 22.92 15.77 -15.01
N PHE A 162 23.05 15.32 -16.27
CA PHE A 162 24.25 14.63 -16.74
C PHE A 162 25.50 15.52 -16.66
N GLU A 163 25.41 16.77 -17.13
CA GLU A 163 26.52 17.73 -17.10
C GLU A 163 26.99 18.02 -15.67
N ASP A 164 26.05 18.38 -14.79
CA ASP A 164 26.34 18.70 -13.39
C ASP A 164 27.00 17.50 -12.68
N ARG A 165 26.54 16.27 -12.96
CA ARG A 165 27.08 15.06 -12.35
C ARG A 165 28.48 14.72 -12.87
N ILE A 166 28.70 14.83 -14.17
CA ILE A 166 30.02 14.63 -14.79
C ILE A 166 31.03 15.65 -14.23
N GLU A 167 30.66 16.93 -14.18
CA GLU A 167 31.54 17.97 -13.64
C GLU A 167 31.86 17.73 -12.15
N SER A 168 30.86 17.34 -11.35
CA SER A 168 31.07 17.01 -9.94
C SER A 168 32.04 15.83 -9.76
N LEU A 169 31.90 14.77 -10.57
CA LEU A 169 32.80 13.62 -10.52
C LEU A 169 34.21 13.96 -10.99
N GLN A 170 34.36 14.76 -12.04
CA GLN A 170 35.66 15.25 -12.52
C GLN A 170 36.38 16.06 -11.44
N ARG A 171 35.67 16.94 -10.72
CA ARG A 171 36.24 17.66 -9.57
C ARG A 171 36.73 16.71 -8.47
N LYS A 172 35.95 15.66 -8.16
CA LYS A 172 36.36 14.63 -7.18
C LYS A 172 37.60 13.87 -7.61
N ILE A 173 37.68 13.48 -8.89
CA ILE A 173 38.84 12.79 -9.48
C ILE A 173 40.11 13.62 -9.29
N ASN A 174 40.05 14.93 -9.51
CA ASN A 174 41.22 15.82 -9.40
C ASN A 174 41.75 15.94 -7.96
N THR A 175 40.94 15.62 -6.96
CA THR A 175 41.30 15.69 -5.53
C THR A 175 41.53 14.32 -4.88
N GLU A 176 41.18 13.24 -5.56
CA GLU A 176 41.30 11.87 -5.04
C GLU A 176 42.74 11.37 -5.19
N VAL A 177 43.27 10.79 -4.12
CA VAL A 177 44.65 10.32 -4.03
C VAL A 177 44.76 8.81 -4.21
N ASP A 178 43.69 8.07 -3.92
CA ASP A 178 43.65 6.63 -4.08
C ASP A 178 43.45 6.24 -5.56
N PRO A 179 44.44 5.58 -6.21
CA PRO A 179 44.35 5.19 -7.61
C PRO A 179 43.14 4.28 -7.92
N GLN A 180 42.74 3.42 -6.98
CA GLN A 180 41.60 2.52 -7.20
C GLN A 180 40.28 3.29 -7.24
N ARG A 181 40.12 4.27 -6.34
CA ARG A 181 38.95 5.15 -6.33
C ARG A 181 38.91 6.06 -7.56
N VAL A 182 40.06 6.55 -8.03
CA VAL A 182 40.14 7.32 -9.29
C VAL A 182 39.62 6.48 -10.46
N VAL A 183 40.05 5.22 -10.58
CA VAL A 183 39.57 4.32 -11.65
C VAL A 183 38.05 4.11 -11.56
N ALA A 184 37.52 3.90 -10.36
CA ALA A 184 36.08 3.74 -10.17
C ALA A 184 35.29 5.01 -10.56
N LEU A 185 35.76 6.19 -10.15
CA LEU A 185 35.15 7.47 -10.51
C LEU A 185 35.21 7.74 -12.02
N MET A 186 36.32 7.39 -12.68
CA MET A 186 36.46 7.52 -14.14
C MET A 186 35.48 6.60 -14.87
N ALA A 187 35.25 5.38 -14.37
CA ALA A 187 34.26 4.47 -14.92
C ALA A 187 32.82 5.04 -14.75
N GLU A 188 32.49 5.61 -13.59
CA GLU A 188 31.20 6.28 -13.37
C GLU A 188 31.00 7.46 -14.34
N VAL A 189 32.02 8.30 -14.53
CA VAL A 189 31.99 9.41 -15.52
C VAL A 189 31.72 8.88 -16.92
N LYS A 190 32.37 7.79 -17.32
CA LYS A 190 32.17 7.17 -18.64
C LYS A 190 30.72 6.71 -18.82
N HIS A 191 30.13 6.04 -17.82
CA HIS A 191 28.73 5.61 -17.91
C HIS A 191 27.77 6.80 -18.10
N TYR A 192 27.99 7.91 -17.38
CA TYR A 192 27.21 9.13 -17.58
C TYR A 192 27.42 9.75 -18.96
N GLN A 193 28.64 9.76 -19.49
CA GLN A 193 28.95 10.29 -20.83
C GLN A 193 28.30 9.47 -21.95
N ASP A 194 28.31 8.15 -21.82
CA ASP A 194 27.71 7.23 -22.80
C ASP A 194 26.19 7.50 -22.91
N ASP A 195 25.49 7.57 -21.77
CA ASP A 195 24.05 7.86 -21.75
C ASP A 195 23.71 9.31 -22.13
N LYS A 196 24.52 10.28 -21.71
CA LYS A 196 24.38 11.68 -22.16
C LYS A 196 24.41 11.78 -23.68
N THR A 197 25.30 11.01 -24.32
CA THR A 197 25.41 10.98 -25.79
C THR A 197 24.14 10.43 -26.44
N ILE A 198 23.52 9.40 -25.84
CA ILE A 198 22.23 8.86 -26.30
C ILE A 198 21.13 9.92 -26.17
N LEU A 199 21.03 10.59 -25.01
CA LEU A 199 20.03 11.64 -24.79
C LEU A 199 20.20 12.80 -25.77
N LYS A 200 21.45 13.21 -26.04
CA LYS A 200 21.76 14.28 -26.99
C LYS A 200 21.26 13.94 -28.39
N GLN A 201 21.50 12.72 -28.88
CA GLN A 201 21.02 12.29 -30.19
C GLN A 201 19.49 12.40 -30.30
N TYR A 202 18.77 11.94 -29.27
CA TYR A 202 17.31 12.04 -29.20
C TYR A 202 16.82 13.49 -29.17
N ALA A 203 17.41 14.33 -28.32
CA ALA A 203 17.01 15.72 -28.16
C ALA A 203 17.21 16.54 -29.45
N GLU A 204 18.31 16.29 -30.18
CA GLU A 204 18.65 17.02 -31.41
C GLU A 204 17.88 16.48 -32.63
N ASN A 205 17.73 15.16 -32.74
CA ASN A 205 17.36 14.51 -34.00
C ASN A 205 16.10 13.64 -33.94
N ASP A 206 15.43 13.51 -32.79
CA ASP A 206 14.29 12.59 -32.62
C ASP A 206 14.63 11.12 -33.01
N GLN A 207 15.90 10.74 -32.86
CA GLN A 207 16.41 9.41 -33.18
C GLN A 207 17.67 9.10 -32.36
N VAL A 208 18.00 7.82 -32.24
CA VAL A 208 19.27 7.34 -31.66
C VAL A 208 19.88 6.25 -32.54
N VAL A 209 21.20 6.14 -32.52
CA VAL A 209 21.93 5.07 -33.21
C VAL A 209 22.40 4.04 -32.20
N GLU A 210 21.91 2.82 -32.32
CA GLU A 210 22.28 1.69 -31.47
C GLU A 210 22.75 0.52 -32.34
N ASN A 211 23.96 0.01 -32.08
CA ASN A 211 24.56 -1.10 -32.85
C ASN A 211 24.54 -0.85 -34.38
N GLY A 212 24.75 0.40 -34.80
CA GLY A 212 24.72 0.82 -36.21
C GLY A 212 23.30 0.98 -36.81
N LYS A 213 22.25 0.68 -36.05
CA LYS A 213 20.86 0.83 -36.46
C LYS A 213 20.28 2.16 -35.97
N VAL A 214 19.62 2.89 -36.87
CA VAL A 214 18.87 4.10 -36.52
C VAL A 214 17.51 3.71 -35.96
N ILE A 215 17.23 4.12 -34.72
CA ILE A 215 15.95 3.98 -34.04
C ILE A 215 15.31 5.36 -33.98
N LYS A 216 14.17 5.52 -34.65
CA LYS A 216 13.43 6.78 -34.69
C LYS A 216 12.39 6.84 -33.57
N VAL A 217 12.03 8.06 -33.20
CA VAL A 217 10.95 8.35 -32.25
C VAL A 217 9.64 7.67 -32.66
N GLN A 218 8.94 7.15 -31.67
CA GLN A 218 7.58 6.64 -31.78
C GLN A 218 6.63 7.63 -31.11
N SER A 219 5.48 7.86 -31.73
CA SER A 219 4.42 8.71 -31.18
C SER A 219 3.44 7.85 -30.40
N GLU A 220 3.28 8.12 -29.11
CA GLU A 220 2.26 7.49 -28.27
C GLU A 220 1.14 8.49 -28.00
N ILE A 221 -0.10 8.07 -28.25
CA ILE A 221 -1.29 8.90 -28.03
C ILE A 221 -1.75 8.68 -26.60
N VAL A 222 -1.74 9.74 -25.80
CA VAL A 222 -2.08 9.71 -24.38
C VAL A 222 -3.39 10.48 -24.17
N PRO A 223 -4.41 9.87 -23.53
CA PRO A 223 -5.60 10.59 -23.10
C PRO A 223 -5.23 11.74 -22.17
N THR A 224 -5.91 12.88 -22.28
CA THR A 224 -5.71 13.99 -21.35
C THR A 224 -6.25 13.67 -19.98
N TYR A 225 -5.60 14.22 -18.94
CA TYR A 225 -6.06 14.16 -17.56
C TYR A 225 -7.13 15.22 -17.24
N SER A 226 -7.46 16.10 -18.20
CA SER A 226 -8.45 17.18 -18.10
C SER A 226 -9.55 17.05 -19.16
N ASP A 227 -10.70 17.67 -18.90
CA ASP A 227 -11.88 17.74 -19.81
C ASP A 227 -11.59 18.35 -21.20
N SER A 228 -10.38 18.88 -21.41
CA SER A 228 -9.90 19.28 -22.73
C SER A 228 -9.70 18.04 -23.61
N HIS A 229 -10.66 17.73 -24.48
CA HIS A 229 -10.72 16.55 -25.36
C HIS A 229 -9.60 16.37 -26.41
N GLN A 230 -8.46 17.06 -26.32
CA GLN A 230 -7.37 16.90 -27.29
C GLN A 230 -6.31 15.91 -26.81
N PRO A 231 -6.16 14.74 -27.45
CA PRO A 231 -5.15 13.78 -27.05
C PRO A 231 -3.73 14.36 -27.16
N ILE A 232 -2.89 14.04 -26.19
CA ILE A 232 -1.49 14.47 -26.17
C ILE A 232 -0.66 13.43 -26.93
N ILE A 233 0.13 13.86 -27.91
CA ILE A 233 1.08 12.99 -28.61
C ILE A 233 2.43 13.09 -27.89
N ARG A 234 2.91 11.98 -27.34
CA ARG A 234 4.19 11.91 -26.64
C ARG A 234 5.27 11.23 -27.50
N PRO A 235 6.42 11.89 -27.73
CA PRO A 235 7.54 11.34 -28.47
C PRO A 235 8.39 10.44 -27.56
N LEU A 236 8.57 9.17 -27.88
CA LEU A 236 9.41 8.28 -27.09
C LEU A 236 10.26 7.30 -27.91
N ILE A 237 11.36 6.84 -27.33
CA ILE A 237 12.15 5.71 -27.81
C ILE A 237 12.38 4.75 -26.64
N ARG A 238 12.04 3.47 -26.80
CA ARG A 238 12.37 2.42 -25.82
C ARG A 238 13.53 1.59 -26.32
N LEU A 239 14.65 1.61 -25.60
CA LEU A 239 15.82 0.77 -25.82
C LEU A 239 15.75 -0.42 -24.85
N GLN A 240 15.00 -1.45 -25.26
CA GLN A 240 14.61 -2.56 -24.38
C GLN A 240 15.82 -3.30 -23.80
N GLU A 241 16.85 -3.57 -24.60
CA GLU A 241 18.06 -4.29 -24.16
C GLU A 241 18.84 -3.55 -23.06
N LYS A 242 18.71 -2.22 -22.99
CA LYS A 242 19.39 -1.38 -22.00
C LYS A 242 18.50 -0.96 -20.83
N ASN A 243 17.21 -1.33 -20.86
CA ASN A 243 16.19 -0.81 -19.95
C ASN A 243 16.16 0.74 -19.93
N ILE A 244 16.36 1.38 -21.09
CA ILE A 244 16.34 2.83 -21.24
C ILE A 244 15.10 3.27 -22.00
N ILE A 245 14.48 4.36 -21.56
CA ILE A 245 13.43 5.07 -22.27
C ILE A 245 13.83 6.53 -22.41
N LEU A 246 13.68 7.06 -23.62
CA LEU A 246 13.85 8.48 -23.92
C LEU A 246 12.48 9.09 -24.11
N THR A 247 12.21 10.19 -23.41
CA THR A 247 10.92 10.91 -23.48
C THR A 247 11.12 12.40 -23.27
N ARG A 248 10.02 13.16 -23.24
CA ARG A 248 9.97 14.57 -22.81
C ARG A 248 8.93 14.75 -21.72
N ILE A 249 9.26 15.54 -20.70
CA ILE A 249 8.28 15.95 -19.69
C ILE A 249 7.18 16.78 -20.35
N ASN A 250 7.57 17.82 -21.11
CA ASN A 250 6.69 18.54 -22.01
C ASN A 250 6.93 18.06 -23.45
N PRO A 251 5.98 17.35 -24.09
CA PRO A 251 6.19 16.75 -25.41
C PRO A 251 6.53 17.75 -26.51
N GLN A 252 6.18 19.03 -26.33
CA GLN A 252 6.44 20.11 -27.30
C GLN A 252 7.81 20.79 -27.12
N ILE A 253 8.48 20.60 -25.98
CA ILE A 253 9.74 21.29 -25.66
C ILE A 253 10.89 20.29 -25.61
N ARG A 254 11.77 20.35 -26.60
CA ARG A 254 12.94 19.45 -26.72
C ARG A 254 13.90 19.55 -25.53
N ASP A 255 14.02 20.72 -24.91
CA ASP A 255 14.89 20.91 -23.74
C ASP A 255 14.40 20.16 -22.49
N THR A 256 13.15 19.72 -22.49
CA THR A 256 12.59 18.86 -21.44
C THR A 256 12.80 17.37 -21.72
N SER A 257 13.72 17.02 -22.63
CA SER A 257 14.09 15.63 -22.93
C SER A 257 14.78 14.98 -21.74
N VAL A 258 14.40 13.74 -21.45
CA VAL A 258 14.88 12.96 -20.32
C VAL A 258 15.24 11.55 -20.78
N LEU A 259 16.35 11.03 -20.27
CA LEU A 259 16.71 9.62 -20.35
C LEU A 259 16.33 8.97 -19.02
N VAL A 260 15.47 7.95 -19.09
CA VAL A 260 14.96 7.20 -17.95
C VAL A 260 15.52 5.78 -18.01
N ARG A 261 16.26 5.37 -16.98
CA ARG A 261 16.61 3.97 -16.75
C ARG A 261 15.55 3.33 -15.88
N LEU A 262 14.98 2.23 -16.36
CA LEU A 262 14.10 1.39 -15.55
C LEU A 262 14.93 0.43 -14.71
N ARG A 263 14.53 0.26 -13.46
CA ARG A 263 15.15 -0.76 -12.61
C ARG A 263 14.81 -2.16 -13.13
N PRO A 264 15.80 -3.07 -13.23
CA PRO A 264 15.56 -4.43 -13.71
C PRO A 264 14.47 -5.16 -12.92
N ALA A 265 13.77 -6.08 -13.60
CA ALA A 265 12.66 -6.87 -13.06
C ALA A 265 11.39 -6.09 -12.65
N TRP A 266 11.22 -4.84 -13.14
CA TRP A 266 9.95 -4.12 -13.00
C TRP A 266 8.77 -4.93 -13.57
N GLU A 267 8.94 -5.57 -14.73
CA GLU A 267 7.85 -6.34 -15.35
C GLU A 267 7.45 -7.59 -14.58
N ASP A 268 8.39 -8.23 -13.89
CA ASP A 268 8.09 -9.34 -13.00
C ASP A 268 7.25 -8.89 -11.80
N LEU A 269 7.56 -7.72 -11.24
CA LEU A 269 6.79 -7.11 -10.16
C LEU A 269 5.41 -6.66 -10.67
N ARG A 270 5.35 -5.89 -11.76
CA ARG A 270 4.10 -5.41 -12.38
C ARG A 270 3.13 -6.56 -12.68
N SER A 271 3.62 -7.63 -13.32
CA SER A 271 2.82 -8.82 -13.65
C SER A 271 2.29 -9.53 -12.40
N TYR A 272 3.03 -9.47 -11.29
CA TYR A 272 2.57 -10.03 -10.02
C TYR A 272 1.42 -9.22 -9.42
N LEU A 273 1.42 -7.89 -9.55
CA LEU A 273 0.39 -7.02 -8.97
C LEU A 273 -1.00 -7.24 -9.60
N THR A 274 -1.06 -7.60 -10.89
CA THR A 274 -2.31 -7.76 -11.67
C THR A 274 -2.50 -9.15 -12.29
N ALA A 275 -2.12 -10.21 -11.56
CA ALA A 275 -2.14 -11.57 -12.10
C ALA A 275 -3.56 -12.09 -12.44
N ARG A 276 -3.72 -12.56 -13.70
CA ARG A 276 -4.94 -13.23 -14.22
C ARG A 276 -6.22 -12.39 -14.12
N GLY A 277 -6.11 -11.09 -14.40
CA GLY A 277 -7.25 -10.17 -14.38
C GLY A 277 -7.76 -9.84 -12.98
N ARG A 278 -7.03 -10.21 -11.92
CA ARG A 278 -7.32 -9.87 -10.54
C ARG A 278 -6.19 -9.02 -9.97
N LYS A 279 -6.54 -7.91 -9.32
CA LYS A 279 -5.60 -7.10 -8.57
C LYS A 279 -5.25 -7.80 -7.25
N ARG A 280 -3.97 -8.06 -7.03
CA ARG A 280 -3.44 -8.47 -5.71
C ARG A 280 -3.20 -7.27 -4.82
N PHE A 281 -2.90 -6.13 -5.46
CA PHE A 281 -2.71 -4.85 -4.81
C PHE A 281 -3.38 -3.73 -5.60
N GLU A 282 -3.98 -2.78 -4.90
CA GLU A 282 -4.29 -1.45 -5.43
C GLU A 282 -3.03 -0.60 -5.36
N VAL A 283 -2.65 -0.01 -6.50
CA VAL A 283 -1.36 0.67 -6.65
C VAL A 283 -1.52 2.18 -6.48
N TYR A 284 -0.56 2.78 -5.79
CA TYR A 284 -0.44 4.21 -5.52
C TYR A 284 1.02 4.65 -5.68
N VAL A 285 1.24 5.95 -5.87
CA VAL A 285 2.58 6.54 -5.95
C VAL A 285 2.68 7.68 -4.94
N CYS A 286 3.78 7.70 -4.19
CA CYS A 286 4.12 8.79 -3.29
C CYS A 286 5.58 9.18 -3.49
N THR A 287 5.81 10.28 -4.20
CA THR A 287 7.14 10.75 -4.59
C THR A 287 7.38 12.17 -4.10
N MET A 288 8.65 12.57 -3.96
CA MET A 288 9.03 13.96 -3.72
C MET A 288 9.25 14.74 -5.03
N ALA A 289 9.10 14.09 -6.19
CA ALA A 289 9.25 14.73 -7.48
C ALA A 289 8.07 15.65 -7.82
N GLU A 290 8.29 16.53 -8.80
CA GLU A 290 7.24 17.40 -9.33
C GLU A 290 6.16 16.61 -10.07
N ARG A 291 4.94 17.16 -10.12
CA ARG A 291 3.75 16.44 -10.59
C ARG A 291 3.84 16.01 -12.06
N ASP A 292 4.24 16.90 -12.96
CA ASP A 292 4.33 16.58 -14.39
C ASP A 292 5.39 15.51 -14.66
N TYR A 293 6.48 15.54 -13.88
CA TYR A 293 7.49 14.51 -13.90
C TYR A 293 6.95 13.17 -13.42
N ALA A 294 6.30 13.13 -12.24
CA ALA A 294 5.76 11.92 -11.65
C ALA A 294 4.73 11.23 -12.57
N LEU A 295 3.83 12.01 -13.18
CA LEU A 295 2.85 11.51 -14.13
C LEU A 295 3.51 10.89 -15.37
N GLU A 296 4.53 11.54 -15.92
CA GLU A 296 5.26 11.01 -17.07
C GLU A 296 6.04 9.74 -16.71
N MET A 297 6.77 9.72 -15.59
CA MET A 297 7.51 8.53 -15.14
C MET A 297 6.57 7.35 -14.88
N TRP A 298 5.42 7.58 -14.24
CA TRP A 298 4.45 6.53 -14.00
C TRP A 298 3.86 5.99 -15.30
N ARG A 299 3.54 6.85 -16.26
CA ARG A 299 3.07 6.43 -17.59
C ARG A 299 4.07 5.52 -18.30
N LEU A 300 5.37 5.75 -18.14
CA LEU A 300 6.40 4.88 -18.72
C LEU A 300 6.43 3.48 -18.08
N LEU A 301 6.13 3.40 -16.78
CA LEU A 301 6.06 2.18 -15.97
C LEU A 301 4.76 1.38 -16.17
N ASP A 302 3.62 2.06 -16.39
CA ASP A 302 2.29 1.48 -16.61
C ASP A 302 1.64 2.03 -17.90
N PRO A 303 2.20 1.75 -19.09
CA PRO A 303 1.75 2.37 -20.35
C PRO A 303 0.32 2.01 -20.72
N GLU A 304 -0.18 0.85 -20.27
CA GLU A 304 -1.52 0.36 -20.57
C GLU A 304 -2.55 0.75 -19.49
N SER A 305 -2.15 1.49 -18.45
CA SER A 305 -3.01 1.82 -17.29
C SER A 305 -3.63 0.58 -16.62
N ASN A 306 -2.86 -0.51 -16.54
CA ASN A 306 -3.31 -1.78 -15.96
C ASN A 306 -3.20 -1.78 -14.43
N LEU A 307 -2.26 -1.02 -13.87
CA LEU A 307 -2.08 -0.89 -12.42
C LEU A 307 -2.99 0.20 -11.85
N ILE A 308 -2.91 1.40 -12.42
CA ILE A 308 -3.72 2.56 -12.04
C ILE A 308 -4.57 2.99 -13.24
N ASN A 309 -5.89 3.08 -13.05
CA ASN A 309 -6.77 3.54 -14.10
C ASN A 309 -6.44 4.99 -14.47
N SER A 310 -6.49 5.33 -15.76
CA SER A 310 -6.18 6.67 -16.23
C SER A 310 -7.02 7.78 -15.58
N LYS A 311 -8.26 7.48 -15.17
CA LYS A 311 -9.15 8.41 -14.47
C LYS A 311 -8.76 8.66 -13.01
N GLU A 312 -8.02 7.73 -12.41
CA GLU A 312 -7.62 7.78 -10.99
C GLU A 312 -6.17 8.25 -10.81
N LEU A 313 -5.41 8.45 -11.91
CA LEU A 313 -3.98 8.80 -11.86
C LEU A 313 -3.70 10.05 -11.04
N LEU A 314 -4.53 11.08 -11.20
CA LEU A 314 -4.35 12.34 -10.48
C LEU A 314 -4.52 12.17 -8.95
N ASP A 315 -5.40 11.27 -8.54
CA ASP A 315 -5.73 11.04 -7.13
C ASP A 315 -4.73 10.07 -6.49
N ARG A 316 -4.25 9.08 -7.25
CA ARG A 316 -3.33 8.05 -6.74
C ARG A 316 -1.85 8.41 -6.81
N ILE A 317 -1.48 9.46 -7.55
CA ILE A 317 -0.10 9.97 -7.62
C ILE A 317 0.03 11.23 -6.75
N VAL A 318 0.63 11.03 -5.58
CA VAL A 318 0.86 12.07 -4.57
C VAL A 318 2.30 12.58 -4.65
N CYS A 319 2.44 13.89 -4.82
CA CYS A 319 3.72 14.59 -4.87
C CYS A 319 3.93 15.38 -3.58
N VAL A 320 4.95 15.04 -2.81
CA VAL A 320 5.25 15.64 -1.51
C VAL A 320 6.26 16.76 -1.69
N LYS A 321 5.92 17.95 -1.16
CA LYS A 321 6.79 19.13 -1.22
C LYS A 321 8.06 18.94 -0.39
N ALA A 322 9.15 19.55 -0.84
CA ALA A 322 10.40 19.60 -0.09
C ALA A 322 10.17 20.15 1.33
N GLY A 323 10.83 19.53 2.32
CA GLY A 323 10.68 19.87 3.74
C GLY A 323 9.55 19.13 4.46
N TYR A 324 8.67 18.43 3.74
CA TYR A 324 7.63 17.58 4.31
C TYR A 324 7.99 16.10 4.23
N ARG A 325 7.37 15.28 5.09
CA ARG A 325 7.48 13.82 5.05
C ARG A 325 6.33 13.22 4.24
N LYS A 326 6.58 12.06 3.65
CA LYS A 326 5.56 11.19 3.07
C LYS A 326 4.71 10.59 4.20
N SER A 327 3.42 10.43 3.96
CA SER A 327 2.51 9.74 4.90
C SER A 327 1.43 8.99 4.16
N LEU A 328 1.11 7.78 4.64
CA LEU A 328 -0.02 6.99 4.13
C LEU A 328 -1.36 7.71 4.34
N PHE A 329 -1.46 8.59 5.34
CA PHE A 329 -2.64 9.44 5.52
C PHE A 329 -2.87 10.38 4.33
N ASN A 330 -1.79 10.97 3.80
CA ASN A 330 -1.88 11.86 2.63
C ASN A 330 -2.06 11.10 1.31
N VAL A 331 -1.64 9.83 1.26
CA VAL A 331 -1.85 8.94 0.11
C VAL A 331 -3.29 8.44 0.04
N PHE A 332 -3.87 8.10 1.20
CA PHE A 332 -5.23 7.55 1.29
C PHE A 332 -6.24 8.59 1.73
N GLN A 333 -6.26 9.72 1.03
CA GLN A 333 -7.33 10.71 1.19
C GLN A 333 -8.68 10.08 0.84
N ASP A 334 -9.76 10.64 1.39
CA ASP A 334 -11.13 10.20 1.14
C ASP A 334 -11.45 8.74 1.51
N GLY A 335 -10.63 8.13 2.39
CA GLY A 335 -10.90 6.79 2.92
C GLY A 335 -10.75 5.67 1.89
N ILE A 336 -9.91 5.84 0.86
CA ILE A 336 -9.73 4.83 -0.20
C ILE A 336 -8.96 3.58 0.26
N CYS A 337 -8.22 3.66 1.37
CA CYS A 337 -7.50 2.53 1.97
C CYS A 337 -7.10 2.84 3.42
N HIS A 338 -7.03 1.82 4.28
CA HIS A 338 -6.48 1.98 5.62
C HIS A 338 -4.96 1.73 5.63
N PRO A 339 -4.15 2.56 6.32
CA PRO A 339 -2.69 2.38 6.36
C PRO A 339 -2.22 0.98 6.77
N LYS A 340 -2.89 0.30 7.71
CA LYS A 340 -2.55 -1.08 8.13
C LYS A 340 -2.67 -2.12 7.02
N MET A 341 -3.39 -1.80 5.95
CA MET A 341 -3.61 -2.67 4.79
C MET A 341 -2.68 -2.32 3.62
N ALA A 342 -1.67 -1.47 3.83
CA ALA A 342 -0.80 -0.99 2.77
C ALA A 342 0.68 -1.31 3.01
N LEU A 343 1.35 -1.74 1.94
CA LEU A 343 2.80 -1.88 1.85
C LEU A 343 3.39 -0.66 1.13
N VAL A 344 4.51 -0.14 1.62
CA VAL A 344 5.30 0.88 0.92
C VAL A 344 6.60 0.25 0.42
N ILE A 345 7.00 0.56 -0.81
CA ILE A 345 8.33 0.27 -1.36
C ILE A 345 9.01 1.60 -1.67
N ASP A 346 10.11 1.88 -0.97
CA ASP A 346 10.84 3.14 -1.03
C ASP A 346 12.30 2.87 -0.68
N ASP A 347 13.25 3.59 -1.26
CA ASP A 347 14.67 3.44 -0.94
C ASP A 347 15.04 4.09 0.40
N ARG A 348 14.16 4.95 0.96
CA ARG A 348 14.42 5.74 2.17
C ARG A 348 13.33 5.59 3.21
N LEU A 349 13.67 5.00 4.35
CA LEU A 349 12.76 4.89 5.49
C LEU A 349 12.39 6.25 6.11
N LYS A 350 13.38 7.12 6.32
CA LYS A 350 13.25 8.33 7.16
C LYS A 350 12.53 9.49 6.48
N VAL A 351 12.17 9.36 5.19
CA VAL A 351 11.31 10.32 4.51
C VAL A 351 9.83 10.09 4.82
N TRP A 352 9.48 8.94 5.39
CA TRP A 352 8.12 8.63 5.85
C TRP A 352 7.88 9.03 7.29
N ASP A 353 6.64 9.41 7.59
CA ASP A 353 6.18 9.63 8.96
C ASP A 353 6.43 8.42 9.85
N GLN A 354 6.80 8.67 11.11
CA GLN A 354 7.25 7.63 12.03
C GLN A 354 6.20 6.52 12.24
N LYS A 355 4.91 6.87 12.24
CA LYS A 355 3.79 5.91 12.36
C LYS A 355 3.64 5.00 11.14
N ASP A 356 4.18 5.41 9.99
CA ASP A 356 4.05 4.70 8.70
C ASP A 356 5.31 3.89 8.38
N GLN A 357 6.47 4.25 8.96
CA GLN A 357 7.75 3.53 8.79
C GLN A 357 7.69 2.01 8.98
N PRO A 358 6.91 1.44 9.93
CA PRO A 358 6.79 -0.02 10.06
C PRO A 358 6.23 -0.72 8.82
N ARG A 359 5.62 0.02 7.88
CA ARG A 359 5.01 -0.51 6.65
C ARG A 359 5.87 -0.30 5.41
N VAL A 360 7.08 0.23 5.59
CA VAL A 360 8.03 0.54 4.50
C VAL A 360 9.03 -0.60 4.33
N HIS A 361 8.95 -1.28 3.20
CA HIS A 361 10.01 -2.15 2.71
C HIS A 361 11.09 -1.30 2.05
N VAL A 362 12.21 -1.15 2.74
CA VAL A 362 13.36 -0.39 2.23
C VAL A 362 14.11 -1.23 1.21
N VAL A 363 14.20 -0.73 -0.02
CA VAL A 363 15.06 -1.31 -1.06
C VAL A 363 16.37 -0.53 -1.18
N PRO A 364 17.48 -1.14 -1.61
CA PRO A 364 18.68 -0.37 -1.95
C PRO A 364 18.36 0.68 -3.02
N ALA A 365 18.96 1.87 -2.91
CA ALA A 365 18.83 2.90 -3.93
C ALA A 365 19.34 2.40 -5.29
N PHE A 366 18.53 2.57 -6.33
CA PHE A 366 18.84 2.22 -7.69
C PHE A 366 19.85 3.23 -8.24
N SER A 367 21.12 2.83 -8.29
CA SER A 367 22.25 3.68 -8.68
C SER A 367 23.01 3.08 -9.88
N PRO A 368 22.42 3.06 -11.09
CA PRO A 368 22.95 2.32 -12.23
C PRO A 368 24.30 2.84 -12.74
N TYR A 369 24.68 4.07 -12.43
CA TYR A 369 25.95 4.67 -12.85
C TYR A 369 27.09 4.40 -11.87
N HIS A 370 26.79 4.45 -10.57
CA HIS A 370 27.75 4.31 -9.47
C HIS A 370 28.08 2.85 -9.19
N ALA A 371 27.05 1.99 -9.15
CA ALA A 371 27.21 0.56 -8.84
C ALA A 371 26.36 -0.32 -9.77
N PRO A 372 26.61 -0.32 -11.10
CA PRO A 372 25.84 -1.12 -12.06
C PRO A 372 25.84 -2.62 -11.73
N GLN A 373 26.96 -3.13 -11.23
CA GLN A 373 27.11 -4.52 -10.79
C GLN A 373 26.19 -4.89 -9.62
N ALA A 374 25.71 -3.94 -8.82
CA ALA A 374 24.77 -4.25 -7.73
C ALA A 374 23.43 -4.78 -8.28
N GLU A 375 23.03 -4.38 -9.49
CA GLU A 375 21.83 -4.89 -10.13
C GLU A 375 22.13 -6.11 -11.03
N ALA A 376 23.34 -6.20 -11.60
CA ALA A 376 23.72 -7.25 -12.54
C ALA A 376 24.29 -8.54 -11.89
N ASN A 377 25.01 -8.42 -10.77
CA ASN A 377 25.68 -9.55 -10.12
C ASN A 377 24.80 -10.23 -9.06
N ASN A 378 23.69 -9.61 -8.66
CA ASN A 378 22.76 -10.22 -7.73
C ASN A 378 22.05 -11.40 -8.41
N THR A 379 22.13 -12.58 -7.79
CA THR A 379 21.43 -13.78 -8.28
C THR A 379 19.92 -13.57 -8.39
N ILE A 380 19.36 -12.68 -7.57
CA ILE A 380 17.96 -12.29 -7.58
C ILE A 380 17.88 -10.75 -7.64
N PRO A 381 17.27 -10.17 -8.69
CA PRO A 381 17.08 -8.72 -8.79
C PRO A 381 16.30 -8.13 -7.60
N VAL A 382 16.57 -6.87 -7.26
CA VAL A 382 15.94 -6.22 -6.09
C VAL A 382 14.41 -6.20 -6.20
N LEU A 383 13.85 -5.91 -7.37
CA LEU A 383 12.39 -5.90 -7.55
C LEU A 383 11.76 -7.31 -7.49
N CYS A 384 12.53 -8.36 -7.78
CA CYS A 384 12.09 -9.74 -7.52
C CYS A 384 12.03 -10.05 -6.02
N VAL A 385 12.96 -9.50 -5.22
CA VAL A 385 12.88 -9.58 -3.75
C VAL A 385 11.66 -8.82 -3.24
N ALA A 386 11.44 -7.59 -3.71
CA ALA A 386 10.27 -6.79 -3.34
C ALA A 386 8.95 -7.50 -3.69
N ARG A 387 8.87 -8.16 -4.86
CA ARG A 387 7.74 -9.03 -5.25
C ARG A 387 7.50 -10.16 -4.25
N ASN A 388 8.56 -10.85 -3.83
CA ASN A 388 8.45 -11.95 -2.87
C ASN A 388 8.00 -11.45 -1.49
N VAL A 389 8.52 -10.30 -1.05
CA VAL A 389 8.09 -9.63 0.19
C VAL A 389 6.61 -9.27 0.12
N ALA A 390 6.15 -8.63 -0.96
CA ALA A 390 4.74 -8.33 -1.18
C ALA A 390 3.87 -9.60 -1.15
N CYS A 391 4.37 -10.71 -1.72
CA CYS A 391 3.66 -11.99 -1.68
C CYS A 391 3.53 -12.56 -0.27
N ASN A 392 4.61 -12.52 0.51
CA ASN A 392 4.62 -13.01 1.88
C ASN A 392 3.73 -12.17 2.80
N ILE A 393 3.82 -10.84 2.70
CA ILE A 393 2.99 -9.90 3.47
C ILE A 393 1.51 -10.14 3.17
N ARG A 394 1.13 -10.21 1.89
CA ARG A 394 -0.26 -10.47 1.52
C ARG A 394 -0.73 -11.82 2.04
N GLY A 395 0.13 -12.85 1.95
CA GLY A 395 -0.15 -14.18 2.48
C GLY A 395 -0.36 -14.17 4.00
N GLY A 396 0.55 -13.54 4.75
CA GLY A 396 0.50 -13.41 6.19
C GLY A 396 -0.73 -12.64 6.68
N PHE A 397 -0.96 -11.46 6.09
CA PHE A 397 -2.11 -10.60 6.41
C PHE A 397 -3.43 -11.37 6.29
N PHE A 398 -3.66 -12.02 5.14
CA PHE A 398 -4.94 -12.72 4.96
C PHE A 398 -5.01 -14.05 5.70
N ARG A 399 -3.88 -14.71 5.98
CA ARG A 399 -3.87 -15.89 6.85
C ARG A 399 -4.34 -15.51 8.25
N GLU A 400 -3.81 -14.44 8.83
CA GLU A 400 -4.24 -13.95 10.15
C GLU A 400 -5.69 -13.45 10.12
N TYR A 401 -6.08 -12.70 9.08
CA TYR A 401 -7.46 -12.26 8.92
C TYR A 401 -8.44 -13.44 8.86
N ASP A 402 -8.17 -14.46 8.03
CA ASP A 402 -9.10 -15.56 7.80
C ASP A 402 -9.08 -16.63 8.92
N GLU A 403 -7.89 -17.01 9.38
CA GLU A 403 -7.71 -18.15 10.29
C GLU A 403 -7.76 -17.75 11.76
N VAL A 404 -7.48 -16.48 12.08
CA VAL A 404 -7.48 -15.99 13.46
C VAL A 404 -8.67 -15.06 13.71
N LEU A 405 -8.76 -13.95 12.97
CA LEU A 405 -9.79 -12.96 13.23
C LEU A 405 -11.20 -13.48 12.86
N LEU A 406 -11.41 -13.91 11.62
CA LEU A 406 -12.73 -14.36 11.16
C LEU A 406 -13.28 -15.56 11.93
N GLN A 407 -12.42 -16.48 12.40
CA GLN A 407 -12.85 -17.62 13.22
C GLN A 407 -13.39 -17.19 14.59
N ARG A 408 -12.83 -16.11 15.16
CA ARG A 408 -13.21 -15.64 16.49
C ARG A 408 -14.45 -14.74 16.49
N ILE A 409 -14.74 -14.05 15.39
CA ILE A 409 -15.83 -13.07 15.29
C ILE A 409 -17.22 -13.64 15.65
N PRO A 410 -17.64 -14.85 15.22
CA PRO A 410 -18.94 -15.42 15.60
C PRO A 410 -19.11 -15.67 17.10
N GLU A 411 -18.02 -15.76 17.86
CA GLU A 411 -18.05 -16.03 19.30
C GLU A 411 -18.17 -14.74 20.13
N ILE A 412 -18.01 -13.58 19.50
CA ILE A 412 -18.06 -12.28 20.16
C ILE A 412 -19.52 -11.87 20.40
N SER A 413 -19.84 -11.56 21.65
CA SER A 413 -21.15 -11.05 22.06
C SER A 413 -21.05 -9.61 22.54
N TYR A 414 -22.20 -8.94 22.64
CA TYR A 414 -22.34 -7.55 23.05
C TYR A 414 -21.61 -7.22 24.35
N GLU A 415 -21.58 -8.14 25.31
CA GLU A 415 -20.94 -7.95 26.62
C GLU A 415 -19.41 -7.86 26.54
N ASP A 416 -18.81 -8.42 25.49
CA ASP A 416 -17.36 -8.50 25.32
C ASP A 416 -16.70 -7.13 25.02
N ASP A 417 -15.39 -7.14 24.87
CA ASP A 417 -14.54 -5.99 24.71
C ASP A 417 -13.54 -6.17 23.57
N THR A 418 -12.91 -5.09 23.13
CA THR A 418 -11.87 -5.13 22.09
C THR A 418 -10.70 -6.03 22.46
N LYS A 419 -10.42 -6.22 23.76
CA LYS A 419 -9.40 -7.15 24.28
C LYS A 419 -9.78 -8.62 24.12
N ASP A 420 -11.06 -8.93 23.91
CA ASP A 420 -11.57 -10.29 23.74
C ASP A 420 -11.55 -10.72 22.25
N ILE A 421 -11.17 -9.78 21.37
CA ILE A 421 -10.95 -9.96 19.94
C ILE A 421 -9.43 -9.96 19.68
N PRO A 422 -8.91 -10.88 18.85
CA PRO A 422 -7.52 -10.86 18.42
C PRO A 422 -7.14 -9.50 17.83
N SER A 423 -5.88 -9.10 17.98
CA SER A 423 -5.38 -7.88 17.34
C SER A 423 -5.65 -7.92 15.83
N PRO A 424 -6.06 -6.81 15.22
CA PRO A 424 -6.26 -6.78 13.78
C PRO A 424 -4.92 -6.90 13.05
N PRO A 425 -4.89 -7.58 11.89
CA PRO A 425 -3.65 -7.72 11.12
C PRO A 425 -3.15 -6.36 10.62
N ASP A 426 -1.84 -6.22 10.58
CA ASP A 426 -1.14 -5.05 10.05
C ASP A 426 -0.02 -5.52 9.13
N VAL A 427 0.05 -4.96 7.93
CA VAL A 427 1.13 -5.22 6.97
C VAL A 427 2.51 -5.09 7.62
N GLY A 428 2.70 -4.14 8.54
CA GLY A 428 3.97 -3.93 9.22
C GLY A 428 4.45 -5.14 10.05
N ASN A 429 3.54 -5.98 10.52
CA ASN A 429 3.88 -7.17 11.32
C ASN A 429 4.62 -8.24 10.49
N TYR A 430 4.51 -8.20 9.17
CA TYR A 430 5.09 -9.21 8.27
C TYR A 430 6.30 -8.70 7.48
N LEU A 431 6.74 -7.46 7.74
CA LEU A 431 7.97 -6.90 7.17
C LEU A 431 9.23 -7.28 7.97
N VAL A 432 9.06 -7.52 9.27
CA VAL A 432 10.13 -8.00 10.16
C VAL A 432 10.03 -9.51 10.24
N SER A 433 11.14 -10.21 9.99
CA SER A 433 11.20 -11.67 10.10
C SER A 433 11.01 -12.09 11.57
N GLU A 434 10.20 -13.11 11.83
CA GLU A 434 9.92 -13.64 13.18
C GLU A 434 11.18 -14.13 13.95
N ASP A 435 12.34 -14.25 13.30
CA ASP A 435 13.60 -14.66 13.93
C ASP A 435 14.23 -13.58 14.86
N ASP A 436 13.77 -12.32 14.84
CA ASP A 436 14.26 -11.26 15.75
C ASP A 436 13.58 -11.28 17.14
N SER A 437 12.58 -12.16 17.35
CA SER A 437 11.87 -12.29 18.65
C SER A 437 12.65 -13.06 19.73
N SER A 438 13.90 -13.48 19.45
CA SER A 438 14.73 -14.24 20.40
C SER A 438 15.70 -13.40 21.23
N ALA A 439 15.66 -12.06 21.15
CA ALA A 439 16.55 -11.17 21.90
C ALA A 439 15.78 -10.14 22.75
N SER A 440 14.97 -10.62 23.71
CA SER A 440 14.57 -9.77 24.85
C SER A 440 14.74 -10.53 26.16
N ASN A 441 15.98 -10.63 26.62
CA ASN A 441 16.31 -10.69 28.05
C ASN A 441 17.51 -9.78 28.30
N GLY A 442 17.39 -8.96 29.34
CA GLY A 442 17.96 -7.62 29.40
C GLY A 442 19.46 -7.51 29.66
N ASN A 443 20.01 -6.35 29.31
CA ASN A 443 20.71 -5.49 30.27
C ASN A 443 20.89 -4.07 29.73
N LYS A 444 20.91 -3.13 30.69
CA LYS A 444 21.08 -1.68 30.50
C LYS A 444 22.52 -1.29 30.14
N ASP A 445 22.62 -0.07 29.57
CA ASP A 445 23.74 0.88 29.55
C ASP A 445 24.74 0.88 28.36
N GLN A 446 24.45 1.78 27.40
CA GLN A 446 25.31 2.77 26.66
C GLN A 446 26.65 2.35 25.98
N PRO A 447 27.22 3.13 25.01
CA PRO A 447 26.94 4.54 24.64
C PRO A 447 26.74 4.84 23.13
N LEU A 448 26.33 6.08 22.85
CA LEU A 448 26.40 6.75 21.54
C LEU A 448 27.80 6.60 20.93
N PHE A 449 27.88 6.17 19.66
CA PHE A 449 28.97 6.59 18.78
C PHE A 449 28.53 6.67 17.31
N ASN A 450 29.15 7.62 16.65
CA ASN A 450 28.85 8.20 15.35
C ASN A 450 29.49 7.40 14.21
N GLY A 451 28.73 7.16 13.13
CA GLY A 451 29.20 6.86 11.78
C GLY A 451 29.93 5.54 11.53
N MET A 452 29.22 4.50 11.07
CA MET A 452 29.75 3.46 10.16
C MET A 452 28.58 2.85 9.37
N ALA A 453 28.50 3.17 8.07
CA ALA A 453 27.46 2.69 7.16
C ALA A 453 27.80 1.34 6.48
N ASP A 454 29.02 0.81 6.68
CA ASP A 454 29.48 -0.41 5.99
C ASP A 454 29.31 -1.70 6.82
N ASP A 455 29.47 -1.65 8.15
CA ASP A 455 29.40 -2.87 8.99
C ASP A 455 27.97 -3.42 9.15
N GLU A 456 26.96 -2.55 9.12
CA GLU A 456 25.55 -2.97 9.14
C GLU A 456 25.11 -3.53 7.78
N PHE A 457 25.75 -3.10 6.69
CA PHE A 457 25.51 -3.59 5.33
C PHE A 457 26.02 -5.03 5.17
N GLU A 458 27.24 -5.35 5.64
CA GLU A 458 27.75 -6.73 5.58
C GLU A 458 26.93 -7.71 6.45
N ARG A 459 26.47 -7.27 7.63
CA ARG A 459 25.59 -8.10 8.49
C ARG A 459 24.25 -8.39 7.81
N ARG A 460 23.64 -7.41 7.16
CA ARG A 460 22.36 -7.55 6.43
C ARG A 460 22.51 -8.39 5.16
N LEU A 461 23.64 -8.28 4.46
CA LEU A 461 23.94 -9.09 3.28
C LEU A 461 24.04 -10.59 3.64
N LYS A 462 24.65 -10.90 4.78
CA LYS A 462 24.78 -12.29 5.28
C LYS A 462 23.43 -12.89 5.70
N ILE A 463 22.54 -12.07 6.28
CA ILE A 463 21.15 -12.46 6.59
C ILE A 463 20.34 -12.69 5.30
N CYS A 464 20.53 -11.87 4.27
CA CYS A 464 19.88 -12.08 2.97
C CYS A 464 20.31 -13.39 2.30
N VAL A 465 21.59 -13.78 2.39
CA VAL A 465 22.09 -15.06 1.85
C VAL A 465 21.45 -16.25 2.57
N ASP A 466 21.30 -16.21 3.89
CA ASP A 466 20.61 -17.25 4.66
C ASP A 466 19.09 -17.30 4.34
N LEU A 467 18.45 -16.15 4.11
CA LEU A 467 17.06 -16.09 3.66
C LEU A 467 16.86 -16.74 2.28
N ILE A 468 17.81 -16.54 1.36
CA ILE A 468 17.79 -17.13 0.02
C ILE A 468 17.91 -18.66 0.10
N TYR A 469 18.79 -19.19 0.97
CA TYR A 469 18.90 -20.63 1.18
C TYR A 469 17.63 -21.25 1.79
N LYS A 470 17.01 -20.58 2.78
CA LYS A 470 15.75 -21.04 3.39
C LYS A 470 14.57 -20.97 2.41
N LEU A 471 14.47 -19.90 1.60
CA LEU A 471 13.44 -19.76 0.56
C LEU A 471 13.61 -20.78 -0.56
N PHE A 472 14.84 -21.10 -0.96
CA PHE A 472 15.15 -22.14 -1.94
C PHE A 472 14.72 -23.52 -1.44
N LEU A 473 14.99 -23.86 -0.17
CA LEU A 473 14.51 -25.10 0.44
C LEU A 473 12.98 -25.17 0.52
N PHE A 474 12.32 -24.06 0.89
CA PHE A 474 10.86 -24.01 0.98
C PHE A 474 10.18 -24.17 -0.39
N HIS A 475 10.76 -23.60 -1.45
CA HIS A 475 10.26 -23.75 -2.81
C HIS A 475 10.47 -25.18 -3.36
N LEU A 476 11.62 -25.80 -3.06
CA LEU A 476 11.89 -27.21 -3.43
C LEU A 476 10.93 -28.17 -2.71
N LEU A 477 10.71 -27.99 -1.41
CA LEU A 477 9.78 -28.81 -0.64
C LEU A 477 8.33 -28.58 -1.06
N GLY A 478 7.94 -27.33 -1.36
CA GLY A 478 6.60 -26.99 -1.83
C GLY A 478 6.30 -27.49 -3.25
N SER A 479 7.29 -27.50 -4.15
CA SER A 479 7.16 -28.06 -5.50
C SER A 479 7.14 -29.59 -5.47
N CYS A 480 7.99 -30.24 -4.66
CA CYS A 480 7.94 -31.70 -4.47
C CYS A 480 6.59 -32.16 -3.90
N ARG A 481 6.01 -31.44 -2.94
CA ARG A 481 4.71 -31.79 -2.34
C ARG A 481 3.55 -31.72 -3.35
N ARG A 482 3.57 -30.71 -4.24
CA ARG A 482 2.57 -30.58 -5.33
C ARG A 482 2.76 -31.64 -6.41
N GLN A 483 3.99 -31.95 -6.80
CA GLN A 483 4.26 -33.04 -7.75
C GLN A 483 3.84 -34.40 -7.17
N PHE A 484 4.07 -34.63 -5.88
CA PHE A 484 3.66 -35.87 -5.21
C PHE A 484 2.14 -36.01 -5.14
N GLN A 485 1.40 -34.93 -4.84
CA GLN A 485 -0.07 -34.93 -4.85
C GLN A 485 -0.67 -35.14 -6.25
N LEU A 486 -0.06 -34.54 -7.28
CA LEU A 486 -0.48 -34.75 -8.67
C LEU A 486 -0.21 -36.18 -9.14
N HIS A 487 0.94 -36.78 -8.75
CA HIS A 487 1.22 -38.19 -9.04
C HIS A 487 0.26 -39.12 -8.28
N GLN A 488 -0.09 -38.80 -7.03
CA GLN A 488 -1.02 -39.59 -6.23
C GLN A 488 -2.45 -39.55 -6.78
N GLN A 489 -2.92 -38.40 -7.27
CA GLN A 489 -4.20 -38.27 -7.98
C GLN A 489 -4.19 -39.00 -9.33
N SER A 490 -3.08 -38.96 -10.06
CA SER A 490 -2.92 -39.67 -11.34
C SER A 490 -2.93 -41.19 -11.13
N LEU A 491 -2.29 -41.69 -10.07
CA LEU A 491 -2.29 -43.10 -9.68
C LEU A 491 -3.67 -43.58 -9.19
N GLN A 492 -4.44 -42.74 -8.50
CA GLN A 492 -5.81 -43.07 -8.10
C GLN A 492 -6.78 -43.18 -9.30
N GLN A 493 -6.59 -42.37 -10.35
CA GLN A 493 -7.37 -42.45 -11.58
C GLN A 493 -7.01 -43.65 -12.47
N LEU A 494 -5.84 -44.26 -12.28
CA LEU A 494 -5.42 -45.48 -12.97
C LEU A 494 -5.85 -46.78 -12.24
N LEU A 495 -6.32 -46.66 -11.00
CA LEU A 495 -6.73 -47.79 -10.14
C LEU A 495 -8.25 -47.90 -9.94
N THR A 496 -9.03 -47.06 -10.63
CA THR A 496 -10.50 -47.12 -10.78
C THR A 496 -10.84 -47.25 -12.24
#